data_AF-A0A9J7L0X2-F1
#
_entry.id   AF-A0A9J7L0X2-F1
#
_cell.length_a   1.000
_cell.length_b   1.000
_cell.length_c   1.000
_cell.angle_alpha   90.00
_cell.angle_beta   90.00
_cell.angle_gamma   90.00
#
_symmetry.space_group_name_H-M   'P 1'
#
loop_
_entity.id
_entity.type
_entity.pdbx_description
1 polymer ?
#
loop_
_entity_poly.entity_id
_entity_poly.type
_entity_poly.pdbx_seq_one_letter_code
_entity_poly.pdbx_strand_id
1 'polypeptide(L)'
;MKLLLVLVLLGAAAVDAQSWWSWFGAPAVDDSTPRAAWDGLRVTFGFSPFGNFDRLPRTKEMAVEKGWTLFGSSRCTAGTWRGFRYVKDNDPAVTLLFDKNGYIAGLQMGVRKSELPSDGSIPPQQVTPPWIEDTDTDMWLLTAYFIQPSEICSDGRTEAEYQEEGTGTDLYIQTGPNPTSDIMAIPLQQSDLQGTKWTEGKCFWGMGEFGIHTFTLIVIVPVLLQSLFTKII
;
A
#
# COMPACT_ATOMS: atom_id res chain seq x y z
N MET A 1 -23.80 -50.84 24.13
CA MET A 1 -24.15 -49.54 24.74
C MET A 1 -22.91 -48.65 24.73
N LYS A 2 -23.00 -47.44 24.15
CA LYS A 2 -21.97 -46.39 24.04
C LYS A 2 -20.72 -46.69 23.19
N LEU A 3 -20.87 -47.05 21.91
CA LEU A 3 -19.83 -46.71 20.91
C LEU A 3 -20.34 -46.72 19.45
N LEU A 4 -21.42 -47.46 19.13
CA LEU A 4 -22.00 -47.48 17.77
C LEU A 4 -23.00 -46.35 17.46
N LEU A 5 -23.40 -45.53 18.44
CA LEU A 5 -24.30 -44.39 18.23
C LEU A 5 -23.56 -43.08 17.88
N VAL A 6 -22.23 -43.04 18.04
CA VAL A 6 -21.42 -41.83 17.76
C VAL A 6 -20.96 -41.77 16.30
N LEU A 7 -20.85 -42.91 15.61
CA LEU A 7 -20.41 -42.96 14.21
C LEU A 7 -21.51 -42.68 13.18
N VAL A 8 -22.79 -42.82 13.54
CA VAL A 8 -23.91 -42.46 12.64
C VAL A 8 -24.24 -40.96 12.70
N LEU A 9 -23.90 -40.27 13.80
CA LEU A 9 -24.08 -38.81 13.93
C LEU A 9 -22.95 -37.99 13.29
N LEU A 10 -21.77 -38.58 13.04
CA LEU A 10 -20.68 -37.92 12.32
C LEU A 10 -20.74 -38.11 10.80
N GLY A 11 -21.51 -39.09 10.30
CA GLY A 11 -21.69 -39.34 8.87
C GLY A 11 -22.76 -38.49 8.18
N ALA A 12 -23.63 -37.81 8.95
CA ALA A 12 -24.73 -37.00 8.42
C ALA A 12 -24.48 -35.48 8.48
N ALA A 13 -23.34 -35.03 9.02
CA ALA A 13 -22.96 -33.61 9.07
C ALA A 13 -21.99 -33.18 7.95
N ALA A 14 -21.72 -34.06 6.98
CA ALA A 14 -20.82 -33.77 5.86
C ALA A 14 -21.55 -33.58 4.51
N VAL A 15 -22.89 -33.60 4.49
CA VAL A 15 -23.67 -33.51 3.24
C VAL A 15 -24.65 -32.33 3.21
N ASP A 16 -24.70 -31.47 4.23
CA ASP A 16 -25.52 -30.26 4.21
C ASP A 16 -24.73 -28.94 4.30
N ALA A 17 -23.40 -29.00 4.45
CA ALA A 17 -22.57 -27.79 4.44
C ALA A 17 -22.52 -27.10 3.07
N GLN A 18 -23.28 -27.55 2.05
CA GLN A 18 -23.50 -26.84 0.80
C GLN A 18 -24.78 -25.98 0.80
N SER A 19 -25.79 -26.26 1.65
CA SER A 19 -27.09 -25.58 1.60
C SER A 19 -27.20 -24.36 2.53
N TRP A 20 -26.23 -24.16 3.43
CA TRP A 20 -26.18 -22.97 4.30
C TRP A 20 -25.51 -21.77 3.62
N TRP A 21 -24.70 -22.00 2.57
CA TRP A 21 -24.07 -20.92 1.78
C TRP A 21 -24.99 -20.41 0.65
N SER A 22 -26.04 -21.13 0.27
CA SER A 22 -26.99 -20.69 -0.77
C SER A 22 -27.94 -19.57 -0.32
N TRP A 23 -27.95 -19.21 0.97
CA TRP A 23 -28.64 -18.01 1.49
C TRP A 23 -27.72 -16.80 1.65
N PHE A 24 -26.42 -17.02 1.78
CA PHE A 24 -25.40 -15.99 1.61
C PHE A 24 -24.91 -16.05 0.18
N GLY A 25 -25.81 -15.75 -0.77
CA GLY A 25 -25.35 -15.42 -2.11
C GLY A 25 -24.32 -14.31 -1.97
N ALA A 26 -23.06 -14.58 -2.31
CA ALA A 26 -22.10 -13.52 -2.55
C ALA A 26 -22.81 -12.56 -3.51
N PRO A 27 -23.03 -11.29 -3.13
CA PRO A 27 -23.71 -10.37 -4.03
C PRO A 27 -22.94 -10.42 -5.34
N ALA A 28 -23.67 -10.60 -6.45
CA ALA A 28 -23.09 -10.46 -7.76
C ALA A 28 -22.31 -9.14 -7.76
N VAL A 29 -21.05 -9.18 -8.18
CA VAL A 29 -20.23 -7.99 -8.33
C VAL A 29 -20.94 -7.11 -9.37
N ASP A 30 -21.72 -6.18 -8.87
CA ASP A 30 -22.40 -5.18 -9.66
C ASP A 30 -21.36 -4.15 -10.05
N ASP A 31 -20.97 -4.18 -11.32
CA ASP A 31 -20.05 -3.24 -11.98
C ASP A 31 -20.56 -1.78 -11.93
N SER A 32 -21.80 -1.55 -11.45
CA SER A 32 -22.34 -0.22 -11.17
C SER A 32 -22.07 0.30 -9.74
N THR A 33 -21.40 -0.48 -8.88
CA THR A 33 -20.96 0.01 -7.56
C THR A 33 -19.87 1.08 -7.77
N PRO A 34 -20.06 2.34 -7.33
CA PRO A 34 -19.04 3.37 -7.52
C PRO A 34 -17.71 2.91 -6.94
N ARG A 35 -16.63 3.03 -7.73
CA ARG A 35 -15.25 2.81 -7.26
C ARG A 35 -15.10 3.57 -5.95
N ALA A 36 -14.74 2.87 -4.88
CA ALA A 36 -14.55 3.51 -3.59
C ALA A 36 -13.43 4.55 -3.75
N ALA A 37 -13.72 5.83 -3.52
CA ALA A 37 -12.70 6.87 -3.57
C ALA A 37 -11.66 6.60 -2.48
N TRP A 38 -10.37 6.69 -2.81
CA TRP A 38 -9.29 6.50 -1.84
C TRP A 38 -9.15 7.76 -0.97
N ASP A 39 -10.07 8.01 -0.06
CA ASP A 39 -10.17 9.31 0.63
C ASP A 39 -9.40 9.39 1.98
N GLY A 40 -8.85 8.26 2.43
CA GLY A 40 -8.42 8.07 3.82
C GLY A 40 -6.96 7.64 4.01
N LEU A 41 -5.98 8.36 3.45
CA LEU A 41 -4.56 8.05 3.71
C LEU A 41 -4.23 8.22 5.20
N ARG A 42 -4.03 7.09 5.88
CA ARG A 42 -3.95 6.98 7.34
C ARG A 42 -2.79 6.09 7.75
N VAL A 43 -2.15 6.43 8.85
CA VAL A 43 -1.08 5.65 9.48
C VAL A 43 -1.37 5.37 10.96
N THR A 44 -0.57 4.47 11.56
CA THR A 44 -0.68 3.94 12.94
C THR A 44 -1.75 2.85 13.11
N PHE A 45 -1.34 1.62 13.46
CA PHE A 45 -2.25 0.53 13.86
C PHE A 45 -2.51 0.61 15.38
N GLY A 46 -3.69 1.07 15.77
CA GLY A 46 -4.16 0.98 17.15
C GLY A 46 -5.00 -0.29 17.36
N PHE A 47 -4.74 -1.04 18.43
CA PHE A 47 -5.59 -2.18 18.85
C PHE A 47 -6.97 -1.77 19.38
N SER A 48 -7.24 -0.46 19.47
CA SER A 48 -8.52 0.06 19.95
C SER A 48 -9.49 0.27 18.78
N PRO A 49 -10.72 -0.29 18.84
CA PRO A 49 -11.76 -0.04 17.86
C PRO A 49 -12.32 1.40 17.89
N PHE A 50 -11.84 2.26 18.80
CA PHE A 50 -12.35 3.62 19.03
C PHE A 50 -11.29 4.75 18.92
N GLY A 51 -10.09 4.50 18.35
CA GLY A 51 -9.11 5.56 18.02
C GLY A 51 -7.66 5.04 17.93
N ASN A 52 -6.71 5.64 17.21
CA ASN A 52 -6.64 6.89 16.46
C ASN A 52 -5.78 6.64 15.22
N PHE A 53 -6.36 6.78 14.03
CA PHE A 53 -5.60 6.75 12.79
C PHE A 53 -5.13 8.17 12.46
N ASP A 54 -3.83 8.35 12.31
CA ASP A 54 -3.26 9.65 11.93
C ASP A 54 -3.45 9.87 10.44
N ARG A 55 -4.18 10.93 10.08
CA ARG A 55 -4.39 11.31 8.68
C ARG A 55 -3.17 12.03 8.13
N LEU A 56 -2.56 11.43 7.11
CA LEU A 56 -1.48 12.08 6.37
C LEU A 56 -2.03 13.21 5.47
N PRO A 57 -1.24 14.28 5.27
CA PRO A 57 -1.57 15.30 4.27
C PRO A 57 -1.71 14.69 2.87
N ARG A 58 -2.74 15.10 2.13
CA ARG A 58 -2.96 14.70 0.74
C ARG A 58 -2.70 15.80 -0.28
N THR A 59 -2.44 17.02 0.20
CA THR A 59 -1.95 18.13 -0.60
C THR A 59 -0.69 18.72 0.03
N LYS A 60 0.15 19.34 -0.79
CA LYS A 60 1.37 20.02 -0.36
C LYS A 60 1.08 21.16 0.61
N GLU A 61 -0.01 21.90 0.41
CA GLU A 61 -0.44 23.00 1.28
C GLU A 61 -0.73 22.47 2.69
N MET A 62 -1.50 21.38 2.79
CA MET A 62 -1.77 20.72 4.06
C MET A 62 -0.51 20.14 4.70
N ALA A 63 0.45 19.67 3.89
CA ALA A 63 1.71 19.14 4.39
C ALA A 63 2.52 20.24 5.06
N VAL A 64 2.67 21.38 4.38
CA VAL A 64 3.37 22.55 4.92
C VAL A 64 2.68 23.07 6.19
N GLU A 65 1.34 23.17 6.19
CA GLU A 65 0.56 23.57 7.38
C GLU A 65 0.81 22.63 8.57
N LYS A 66 0.96 21.34 8.31
CA LYS A 66 1.24 20.31 9.32
C LYS A 66 2.74 20.13 9.64
N GLY A 67 3.60 21.06 9.19
CA GLY A 67 5.03 21.07 9.51
C GLY A 67 5.90 20.14 8.68
N TRP A 68 5.41 19.64 7.55
CA TRP A 68 6.22 18.87 6.61
C TRP A 68 7.04 19.82 5.74
N THR A 69 8.30 19.46 5.52
CA THR A 69 9.25 20.29 4.78
C THR A 69 9.77 19.54 3.55
N LEU A 70 9.99 20.29 2.46
CA LEU A 70 10.62 19.79 1.25
C LEU A 70 12.00 19.17 1.58
N PHE A 71 12.28 17.99 1.04
CA PHE A 71 13.47 17.21 1.36
C PHE A 71 14.20 16.74 0.09
N GLY A 72 15.52 16.92 0.05
CA GLY A 72 16.34 16.60 -1.11
C GLY A 72 16.15 17.61 -2.25
N SER A 73 15.77 17.13 -3.43
CA SER A 73 15.69 17.95 -4.65
C SER A 73 14.46 18.87 -4.67
N SER A 74 14.64 20.08 -5.20
CA SER A 74 13.56 21.02 -5.52
C SER A 74 12.91 20.78 -6.89
N ARG A 75 13.30 19.71 -7.60
CA ARG A 75 12.70 19.30 -8.87
C ARG A 75 11.80 18.09 -8.66
N CYS A 76 10.66 18.06 -9.35
CA CYS A 76 9.75 16.90 -9.33
C CYS A 76 10.44 15.65 -9.90
N THR A 77 11.18 15.82 -10.99
CA THR A 77 12.03 14.76 -11.56
C THR A 77 13.41 14.86 -10.93
N ALA A 78 13.72 13.95 -10.01
CA ALA A 78 14.98 13.93 -9.29
C ALA A 78 15.43 12.48 -9.05
N GLY A 79 16.72 12.23 -9.30
CA GLY A 79 17.37 10.94 -9.05
C GLY A 79 16.55 9.74 -9.54
N THR A 80 16.34 8.80 -8.64
CA THR A 80 15.65 7.53 -8.87
C THR A 80 14.16 7.58 -8.55
N TRP A 81 13.54 8.74 -8.27
CA TRP A 81 12.11 8.80 -7.92
C TRP A 81 11.35 9.86 -8.74
N ARG A 82 10.04 9.93 -8.49
CA ARG A 82 9.16 10.97 -9.04
C ARG A 82 8.37 11.64 -7.92
N GLY A 83 8.21 12.95 -8.05
CA GLY A 83 7.46 13.78 -7.12
C GLY A 83 8.33 14.58 -6.17
N PHE A 84 7.72 15.59 -5.57
CA PHE A 84 8.34 16.40 -4.53
C PHE A 84 8.26 15.67 -3.18
N ARG A 85 9.43 15.43 -2.58
CA ARG A 85 9.54 14.75 -1.28
C ARG A 85 9.30 15.72 -0.14
N TYR A 86 8.40 15.34 0.76
CA TYR A 86 8.15 16.06 2.00
C TYR A 86 8.33 15.11 3.17
N VAL A 87 9.15 15.52 4.14
CA VAL A 87 9.39 14.79 5.40
C VAL A 87 8.93 15.62 6.58
N LYS A 88 8.58 14.95 7.67
CA LYS A 88 8.27 15.61 8.93
C LYS A 88 9.46 15.48 9.86
N ASP A 89 9.82 16.57 10.54
CA ASP A 89 10.88 16.56 11.57
C ASP A 89 12.25 16.01 11.09
N ASN A 90 12.54 16.11 9.79
CA ASN A 90 13.74 15.54 9.13
C ASN A 90 13.88 14.01 9.28
N ASP A 91 12.77 13.31 9.51
CA ASP A 91 12.68 11.86 9.58
C ASP A 91 12.24 11.27 8.23
N PRO A 92 13.13 10.54 7.51
CA PRO A 92 12.81 9.96 6.21
C PRO A 92 11.98 8.67 6.31
N ALA A 93 11.68 8.16 7.51
CA ALA A 93 10.91 6.92 7.70
C ALA A 93 9.54 6.97 7.01
N VAL A 94 8.91 8.16 6.99
CA VAL A 94 7.71 8.43 6.19
C VAL A 94 7.94 9.71 5.39
N THR A 95 8.05 9.56 4.08
CA THR A 95 8.17 10.65 3.12
C THR A 95 6.94 10.67 2.23
N LEU A 96 6.29 11.82 2.12
CA LEU A 96 5.19 12.04 1.18
C LEU A 96 5.75 12.46 -0.17
N LEU A 97 5.23 11.88 -1.24
CA LEU A 97 5.54 12.28 -2.61
C LEU A 97 4.34 13.06 -3.16
N PHE A 98 4.55 14.30 -3.59
CA PHE A 98 3.53 15.09 -4.26
C PHE A 98 3.83 15.21 -5.76
N ASP A 99 2.78 15.19 -6.58
CA ASP A 99 2.89 15.49 -8.00
C ASP A 99 3.25 16.96 -8.25
N LYS A 100 3.43 17.32 -9.52
CA LYS A 100 3.84 18.68 -9.89
C LYS A 100 2.80 19.75 -9.50
N ASN A 101 1.52 19.38 -9.35
CA ASN A 101 0.41 20.27 -9.03
C ASN A 101 0.11 20.31 -7.52
N GLY A 102 0.75 19.45 -6.72
CA GLY A 102 0.68 19.47 -5.27
C GLY A 102 -0.20 18.39 -4.64
N TYR A 103 -0.74 17.44 -5.42
CA TYR A 103 -1.55 16.33 -4.89
C TYR A 103 -0.69 15.12 -4.56
N ILE A 104 -1.06 14.36 -3.53
CA ILE A 104 -0.32 13.18 -3.09
C ILE A 104 -0.22 12.17 -4.24
N ALA A 105 0.99 11.73 -4.55
CA ALA A 105 1.27 10.80 -5.64
C ALA A 105 1.87 9.48 -5.15
N GLY A 106 2.34 9.44 -3.91
CA GLY A 106 2.94 8.24 -3.34
C GLY A 106 3.50 8.44 -1.95
N LEU A 107 4.10 7.37 -1.45
CA LEU A 107 4.86 7.32 -0.21
C LEU A 107 6.24 6.74 -0.48
N GLN A 108 7.20 7.22 0.28
CA GLN A 108 8.54 6.69 0.28
C GLN A 108 8.99 6.49 1.73
N MET A 109 9.53 5.33 2.03
CA MET A 109 10.25 5.08 3.27
C MET A 109 11.74 5.13 2.95
N GLY A 110 12.48 5.93 3.70
CA GLY A 110 13.93 6.04 3.60
C GLY A 110 14.59 5.59 4.90
N VAL A 111 15.74 4.94 4.78
CA VAL A 111 16.64 4.65 5.91
C VAL A 111 18.02 5.19 5.57
N ARG A 112 18.60 6.01 6.45
CA ARG A 112 19.93 6.58 6.21
C ARG A 112 20.97 5.48 6.32
N LYS A 113 21.93 5.45 5.39
CA LYS A 113 23.01 4.44 5.42
C LYS A 113 23.87 4.55 6.67
N SER A 114 24.01 5.76 7.23
CA SER A 114 24.69 6.00 8.51
C SER A 114 24.01 5.35 9.73
N GLU A 115 22.73 5.00 9.63
CA GLU A 115 21.96 4.32 10.69
C GLU A 115 22.00 2.79 10.53
N LEU A 116 22.61 2.30 9.46
CA LEU A 116 22.71 0.88 9.15
C LEU A 116 24.09 0.31 9.55
N PRO A 117 24.17 -1.02 9.77
CA PRO A 117 25.45 -1.69 9.92
C PRO A 117 26.38 -1.42 8.74
N SER A 118 27.65 -1.08 9.03
CA SER A 118 28.66 -0.74 8.03
C SER A 118 29.14 -1.94 7.20
N ASP A 119 28.71 -3.15 7.53
CA ASP A 119 29.04 -4.39 6.82
C ASP A 119 28.21 -4.58 5.52
N GLY A 120 27.27 -3.68 5.24
CA GLY A 120 26.43 -3.75 4.04
C GLY A 120 25.39 -4.88 4.09
N SER A 121 25.13 -5.45 5.27
CA SER A 121 24.15 -6.54 5.45
C SER A 121 22.70 -6.09 5.28
N ILE A 122 22.42 -4.79 5.34
CA ILE A 122 21.06 -4.22 5.28
C ILE A 122 20.99 -3.15 4.17
N PRO A 123 19.99 -3.22 3.26
CA PRO A 123 19.05 -4.33 3.09
C PRO A 123 19.77 -5.58 2.52
N PRO A 124 19.39 -6.80 2.94
CA PRO A 124 19.96 -8.01 2.38
C PRO A 124 19.76 -8.07 0.86
N GLN A 125 20.77 -8.53 0.12
CA GLN A 125 20.68 -8.62 -1.36
C GLN A 125 19.47 -9.43 -1.84
N GLN A 126 19.00 -10.39 -1.05
CA GLN A 126 17.86 -11.24 -1.37
C GLN A 126 16.52 -10.50 -1.38
N VAL A 127 16.43 -9.34 -0.73
CA VAL A 127 15.23 -8.48 -0.68
C VAL A 127 15.42 -7.17 -1.44
N THR A 128 16.45 -7.12 -2.29
CA THR A 128 16.79 -5.99 -3.17
C THR A 128 16.71 -6.48 -4.60
N PRO A 129 15.70 -6.09 -5.40
CA PRO A 129 14.63 -5.12 -5.13
C PRO A 129 13.57 -5.58 -4.11
N PRO A 130 12.78 -4.65 -3.51
CA PRO A 130 12.44 -3.29 -3.97
C PRO A 130 13.27 -2.14 -3.37
N TRP A 131 14.28 -2.41 -2.55
CA TRP A 131 15.11 -1.34 -1.99
C TRP A 131 16.00 -0.69 -3.05
N ILE A 132 15.99 0.64 -3.12
CA ILE A 132 16.71 1.41 -4.15
C ILE A 132 17.61 2.43 -3.46
N GLU A 133 18.85 2.52 -3.90
CA GLU A 133 19.81 3.47 -3.36
C GLU A 133 19.50 4.90 -3.86
N ASP A 134 19.42 5.84 -2.93
CA ASP A 134 19.45 7.28 -3.19
C ASP A 134 20.82 7.82 -2.81
N THR A 135 21.67 7.95 -3.82
CA THR A 135 23.05 8.45 -3.68
C THR A 135 23.10 9.94 -3.32
N ASP A 136 22.06 10.71 -3.63
CA ASP A 136 22.04 12.15 -3.37
C ASP A 136 21.83 12.46 -1.89
N THR A 137 21.13 11.57 -1.18
CA THR A 137 20.82 11.72 0.25
C THR A 137 21.41 10.64 1.15
N ASP A 138 22.19 9.72 0.57
CA ASP A 138 22.83 8.58 1.24
C ASP A 138 21.83 7.69 2.01
N MET A 139 20.77 7.27 1.31
CA MET A 139 19.68 6.47 1.89
C MET A 139 19.32 5.25 1.05
N TRP A 140 18.74 4.25 1.70
CA TRP A 140 17.97 3.20 1.05
C TRP A 140 16.49 3.57 1.04
N LEU A 141 15.86 3.47 -0.12
CA LEU A 141 14.48 3.87 -0.35
C LEU A 141 13.60 2.67 -0.67
N LEU A 142 12.38 2.72 -0.15
CA LEU A 142 11.28 1.86 -0.55
C LEU A 142 10.11 2.74 -0.97
N THR A 143 9.76 2.69 -2.25
CA THR A 143 8.84 3.67 -2.85
C THR A 143 7.59 3.00 -3.38
N ALA A 144 6.45 3.58 -3.03
CA ALA A 144 5.14 3.21 -3.51
C ALA A 144 4.44 4.43 -4.11
N TYR A 145 3.82 4.27 -5.28
CA TYR A 145 3.06 5.33 -5.94
C TYR A 145 1.57 4.97 -6.00
N PHE A 146 0.72 5.97 -5.80
CA PHE A 146 -0.75 5.86 -5.87
C PHE A 146 -1.30 6.14 -7.27
N ILE A 147 -0.45 6.65 -8.14
CA ILE A 147 -0.75 6.95 -9.54
C ILE A 147 0.43 6.54 -10.40
N GLN A 148 0.22 6.47 -11.70
CA GLN A 148 1.26 6.06 -12.64
C GLN A 148 2.47 7.03 -12.57
N PRO A 149 3.69 6.54 -12.28
CA PRO A 149 4.83 7.42 -12.02
C PRO A 149 5.26 8.33 -13.18
N SER A 150 4.92 7.97 -14.42
CA SER A 150 5.19 8.82 -15.60
C SER A 150 4.39 10.12 -15.59
N GLU A 151 3.22 10.14 -14.94
CA GLU A 151 2.29 11.28 -14.95
C GLU A 151 2.60 12.29 -13.83
N ILE A 152 3.20 11.83 -12.73
CA ILE A 152 3.47 12.61 -11.51
C ILE A 152 4.16 13.95 -11.81
N CYS A 153 5.14 13.94 -12.73
CA CYS A 153 5.93 15.12 -13.05
C CYS A 153 5.72 15.68 -14.47
N SER A 154 4.97 14.98 -15.33
CA SER A 154 4.64 15.50 -16.66
C SER A 154 3.46 16.45 -16.59
N ASP A 155 2.29 15.92 -16.25
CA ASP A 155 1.01 16.60 -16.27
C ASP A 155 0.51 16.84 -14.84
N GLY A 156 0.80 15.89 -13.93
CA GLY A 156 0.21 15.85 -12.59
C GLY A 156 -1.31 15.72 -12.66
N ARG A 157 -1.94 15.54 -11.49
CA ARG A 157 -3.40 15.52 -11.43
C ARG A 157 -3.97 16.93 -11.36
N THR A 158 -5.11 17.12 -11.99
CA THR A 158 -5.97 18.28 -11.81
C THR A 158 -6.80 18.13 -10.54
N GLU A 159 -7.39 19.23 -10.06
CA GLU A 159 -8.31 19.19 -8.92
C GLU A 159 -9.50 18.25 -9.20
N ALA A 160 -10.02 18.23 -10.42
CA ALA A 160 -11.14 17.37 -10.79
C ALA A 160 -10.77 15.87 -10.69
N GLU A 161 -9.62 15.48 -11.25
CA GLU A 161 -9.10 14.11 -11.14
C GLU A 161 -8.81 13.75 -9.68
N TYR A 162 -8.21 14.65 -8.90
CA TYR A 162 -7.98 14.41 -7.46
C TYR A 162 -9.29 14.20 -6.67
N GLN A 163 -10.35 14.94 -6.98
CA GLN A 163 -11.64 14.77 -6.30
C GLN A 163 -12.34 13.46 -6.70
N GLU A 164 -12.17 13.02 -7.95
CA GLU A 164 -12.74 11.77 -8.45
C GLU A 164 -11.97 10.54 -7.94
N GLU A 165 -10.65 10.57 -8.02
CA GLU A 165 -9.77 9.44 -7.71
C GLU A 165 -9.39 9.38 -6.22
N GLY A 166 -9.43 10.51 -5.52
CA GLY A 166 -8.93 10.64 -4.16
C GLY A 166 -7.40 10.55 -4.09
N THR A 167 -6.89 9.66 -3.25
CA THR A 167 -5.44 9.47 -3.01
C THR A 167 -4.74 8.90 -4.24
N GLY A 168 -5.45 8.11 -5.04
CA GLY A 168 -4.95 7.61 -6.32
C GLY A 168 -5.83 6.51 -6.88
N THR A 169 -5.44 6.01 -8.04
CA THR A 169 -6.18 5.00 -8.80
C THR A 169 -5.65 3.60 -8.52
N ASP A 170 -4.33 3.43 -8.53
CA ASP A 170 -3.68 2.14 -8.44
C ASP A 170 -2.54 2.18 -7.42
N LEU A 171 -1.87 1.04 -7.21
CA LEU A 171 -0.71 0.97 -6.33
C LEU A 171 0.48 0.38 -7.08
N TYR A 172 1.57 1.14 -7.17
CA TYR A 172 2.80 0.74 -7.85
C TYR A 172 3.95 0.68 -6.86
N ILE A 173 4.70 -0.41 -6.84
CA ILE A 173 5.97 -0.50 -6.10
C ILE A 173 7.12 -0.30 -7.06
N GLN A 174 8.05 0.58 -6.70
CA GLN A 174 9.28 0.72 -7.46
C GLN A 174 10.20 -0.47 -7.22
N THR A 175 10.71 -1.06 -8.30
CA THR A 175 11.51 -2.29 -8.30
C THR A 175 12.89 -2.11 -8.94
N GLY A 176 13.24 -0.90 -9.36
CA GLY A 176 14.54 -0.59 -9.91
C GLY A 176 14.81 0.91 -10.02
N PRO A 177 16.01 1.31 -10.46
CA PRO A 177 16.43 2.71 -10.46
C PRO A 177 15.60 3.63 -11.35
N ASN A 178 14.93 3.09 -12.39
CA ASN A 178 14.07 3.89 -13.24
C ASN A 178 12.62 3.89 -12.70
N PRO A 179 12.14 5.00 -12.12
CA PRO A 179 10.84 5.05 -11.45
C PRO A 179 9.64 4.94 -12.40
N THR A 180 9.84 5.05 -13.72
CA THR A 180 8.74 4.98 -14.70
C THR A 180 8.66 3.64 -15.43
N SER A 181 9.76 2.88 -15.52
CA SER A 181 9.78 1.56 -16.16
C SER A 181 9.91 0.42 -15.16
N ASP A 182 10.66 0.63 -14.07
CA ASP A 182 11.00 -0.43 -13.12
C ASP A 182 9.97 -0.42 -12.00
N ILE A 183 8.72 -0.71 -12.36
CA ILE A 183 7.57 -0.66 -11.47
C ILE A 183 6.78 -1.97 -11.53
N MET A 184 6.20 -2.33 -10.40
CA MET A 184 5.27 -3.44 -10.27
C MET A 184 3.93 -2.90 -9.81
N ALA A 185 2.92 -3.01 -10.67
CA ALA A 185 1.54 -2.76 -10.29
C ALA A 185 1.06 -3.85 -9.33
N ILE A 186 0.44 -3.44 -8.23
CA ILE A 186 -0.20 -4.34 -7.27
C ILE A 186 -1.63 -4.56 -7.75
N PRO A 187 -2.04 -5.82 -7.98
CA PRO A 187 -3.40 -6.13 -8.37
C PRO A 187 -4.39 -5.71 -7.28
N LEU A 188 -5.48 -5.03 -7.69
CA LEU A 188 -6.51 -4.55 -6.77
C LEU A 188 -7.58 -5.61 -6.49
N GLN A 189 -7.78 -6.55 -7.42
CA GLN A 189 -8.79 -7.59 -7.31
C GLN A 189 -8.14 -8.96 -7.11
N GLN A 190 -8.79 -9.82 -6.33
CA GLN A 190 -8.31 -11.18 -6.06
C GLN A 190 -8.28 -12.05 -7.32
N SER A 191 -9.20 -11.82 -8.26
CA SER A 191 -9.21 -12.47 -9.58
C SER A 191 -7.90 -12.27 -10.32
N ASP A 192 -7.28 -11.11 -10.14
CA ASP A 192 -6.08 -10.69 -10.85
C ASP A 192 -4.80 -11.28 -10.23
N LEU A 193 -4.94 -11.99 -9.10
CA LEU A 193 -3.83 -12.72 -8.47
C LEU A 193 -3.54 -14.05 -9.16
N GLN A 194 -4.49 -14.60 -9.95
CA GLN A 194 -4.31 -15.88 -10.62
C GLN A 194 -3.10 -15.85 -11.57
N GLY A 195 -2.20 -16.83 -11.44
CA GLY A 195 -1.00 -16.93 -12.28
C GLY A 195 0.13 -15.96 -11.92
N THR A 196 -0.05 -15.13 -10.88
CA THR A 196 1.00 -14.25 -10.35
C THR A 196 1.82 -14.93 -9.25
N LYS A 197 2.87 -14.26 -8.75
CA LYS A 197 3.66 -14.72 -7.58
C LYS A 197 3.08 -14.25 -6.24
N TRP A 198 1.89 -13.66 -6.27
CA TRP A 198 1.14 -13.28 -5.07
C TRP A 198 0.48 -14.53 -4.48
N THR A 199 0.75 -14.81 -3.22
CA THR A 199 0.14 -15.89 -2.44
C THR A 199 -0.79 -15.30 -1.40
N GLU A 200 -1.87 -15.97 -1.06
CA GLU A 200 -2.78 -15.47 -0.01
C GLU A 200 -2.07 -15.35 1.35
N GLY A 201 -2.18 -14.18 1.99
CA GLY A 201 -1.69 -13.93 3.32
C GLY A 201 -2.67 -14.38 4.39
N LYS A 202 -2.17 -14.70 5.59
CA LYS A 202 -3.05 -14.99 6.73
C LYS A 202 -3.69 -13.71 7.23
N CYS A 203 -5.01 -13.63 7.13
CA CYS A 203 -5.80 -12.48 7.55
C CYS A 203 -5.82 -12.34 9.08
N PHE A 204 -5.65 -11.11 9.58
CA PHE A 204 -6.03 -10.76 10.95
C PHE A 204 -7.47 -10.26 10.94
N TRP A 205 -8.25 -10.54 11.99
CA TRP A 205 -9.66 -10.16 12.03
C TRP A 205 -9.82 -8.65 11.83
N GLY A 206 -10.60 -8.23 10.82
CA GLY A 206 -10.82 -6.83 10.45
C GLY A 206 -9.85 -6.23 9.42
N MET A 207 -8.89 -7.00 8.88
CA MET A 207 -7.89 -6.53 7.90
C MET A 207 -8.16 -6.93 6.44
N GLY A 208 -9.33 -7.51 6.13
CA GLY A 208 -9.63 -8.08 4.81
C GLY A 208 -8.67 -9.18 4.35
N GLU A 209 -8.80 -9.63 3.10
CA GLU A 209 -7.86 -10.56 2.46
C GLU A 209 -6.74 -9.79 1.75
N PHE A 210 -5.49 -10.19 1.97
CA PHE A 210 -4.32 -9.57 1.33
C PHE A 210 -3.41 -10.61 0.68
N GLY A 211 -2.86 -10.30 -0.48
CA GLY A 211 -1.82 -11.11 -1.12
C GLY A 211 -0.43 -10.77 -0.57
N ILE A 212 0.39 -11.78 -0.32
CA ILE A 212 1.83 -11.70 -0.07
C ILE A 212 2.56 -11.98 -1.38
N HIS A 213 3.28 -11.00 -1.93
CA HIS A 213 4.22 -11.26 -3.03
C HIS A 213 5.51 -11.83 -2.45
N THR A 214 5.96 -12.95 -3.03
CA THR A 214 7.21 -13.63 -2.65
C THR A 214 8.38 -12.62 -2.59
N PHE A 215 8.92 -12.39 -1.38
CA PHE A 215 10.04 -11.50 -0.98
C PHE A 215 9.85 -9.97 -0.91
N THR A 216 8.66 -9.40 -1.12
CA THR A 216 8.53 -7.92 -1.23
C THR A 216 7.72 -7.26 -0.10
N LEU A 217 6.90 -8.01 0.64
CA LEU A 217 5.76 -7.41 1.34
C LEU A 217 5.77 -7.52 2.88
N ILE A 218 6.94 -7.44 3.53
CA ILE A 218 6.98 -7.45 5.01
C ILE A 218 6.99 -6.03 5.60
N VAL A 219 7.37 -4.98 4.85
CA VAL A 219 7.61 -3.66 5.46
C VAL A 219 6.65 -2.54 5.01
N ILE A 220 6.11 -2.59 3.79
CA ILE A 220 5.22 -1.52 3.27
C ILE A 220 3.77 -1.68 3.77
N VAL A 221 3.37 -2.93 4.04
CA VAL A 221 2.00 -3.35 4.34
C VAL A 221 1.37 -2.58 5.51
N PRO A 222 2.03 -2.35 6.66
CA PRO A 222 1.35 -1.69 7.77
C PRO A 222 0.96 -0.24 7.48
N VAL A 223 1.71 0.45 6.61
CA VAL A 223 1.51 1.87 6.28
C VAL A 223 0.54 2.05 5.11
N LEU A 224 0.52 1.14 4.14
CA LEU A 224 -0.34 1.23 2.95
C LEU A 224 -1.68 0.50 3.06
N LEU A 225 -1.81 -0.55 3.88
CA LEU A 225 -3.02 -1.38 3.83
C LEU A 225 -4.29 -0.64 4.27
N GLN A 226 -4.27 0.35 5.15
CA GLN A 226 -5.52 0.93 5.66
C GLN A 226 -6.10 2.09 4.84
N SER A 227 -5.42 2.58 3.80
CA SER A 227 -6.09 3.42 2.78
C SER A 227 -7.16 2.61 2.01
N LEU A 228 -7.06 1.28 2.02
CA LEU A 228 -7.99 0.36 1.35
C LEU A 228 -9.14 -0.13 2.25
N PHE A 229 -9.08 0.06 3.58
CA PHE A 229 -9.99 -0.61 4.53
C PHE A 229 -11.03 0.27 5.23
N THR A 230 -11.62 1.24 4.54
CA THR A 230 -12.89 1.84 5.01
C THR A 230 -14.14 1.06 4.51
N LYS A 231 -14.02 -0.18 4.02
CA LYS A 231 -15.13 -0.87 3.32
C LYS A 231 -15.41 -2.34 3.66
N ILE A 232 -15.01 -2.83 4.84
CA ILE A 232 -15.62 -4.07 5.40
C ILE A 232 -16.07 -3.82 6.85
N ILE A 233 -16.97 -2.85 7.02
CA ILE A 233 -18.03 -2.86 8.04
C ILE A 233 -19.28 -2.26 7.37
#